data_AF-A0A849RBR0-F1
#
_entry.id   AF-A0A849RBR0-F1
#
_cell.length_a   1.000
_cell.length_b   1.000
_cell.length_c   1.000
_cell.angle_alpha   90.00
_cell.angle_beta   90.00
_cell.angle_gamma   90.00
#
_symmetry.space_group_name_H-M   'P 1'
#
loop_
_entity.id
_entity.type
_entity.pdbx_description
1 polymer ?
#
loop_
_entity_poly.entity_id
_entity_poly.type
_entity_poly.pdbx_seq_one_letter_code
_entity_poly.pdbx_strand_id
1 'polypeptide(L)'
;MSKEPRRLSEVLSSGQFAVTIEYNPPKGTNISKVLESAKELVGRVHGVNVTDNTAAVVRAGSLPVCRLLYELGHDPVMQLTCRDRNRIAMQSDLMGAHMLGIRNILCLTGDYPTVGDHKEAKPVYDLDSVQVMQLVQGLNNGRDMAG
;
A
#
# COMPACT_ATOMS: atom_id res chain seq x y z
N MET A 1 9.88 -2.21 -23.47
CA MET A 1 9.79 -1.18 -22.42
C MET A 1 8.32 -1.04 -22.06
N SER A 2 7.89 -1.52 -20.89
CA SER A 2 6.53 -1.24 -20.42
C SER A 2 6.42 0.28 -20.21
N LYS A 3 5.42 0.90 -20.83
CA LYS A 3 5.08 2.30 -20.52
C LYS A 3 4.76 2.39 -19.03
N GLU A 4 5.23 3.43 -18.36
CA GLU A 4 4.76 3.71 -17.00
C GLU A 4 3.23 3.80 -17.00
N PRO A 5 2.57 3.29 -15.94
CA PRO A 5 1.12 3.38 -15.82
C PRO A 5 0.68 4.85 -15.78
N ARG A 6 -0.52 5.13 -16.32
CA ARG A 6 -1.18 6.43 -16.09
C ARG A 6 -1.36 6.61 -14.59
N ARG A 7 -0.97 7.78 -14.06
CA ARG A 7 -0.95 8.00 -12.61
C ARG A 7 -2.32 8.41 -12.08
N LEU A 8 -2.72 7.84 -10.94
CA LEU A 8 -3.96 8.18 -10.25
C LEU A 8 -4.01 9.67 -9.89
N SER A 9 -2.88 10.25 -9.48
CA SER A 9 -2.75 11.65 -9.13
C SER A 9 -3.11 12.61 -10.28
N GLU A 10 -2.83 12.23 -11.53
CA GLU A 10 -3.19 13.01 -12.72
C GLU A 10 -4.70 12.99 -13.00
N VAL A 11 -5.35 11.86 -12.74
CA VAL A 11 -6.81 11.72 -12.86
C VAL A 11 -7.50 12.60 -11.82
N LEU A 12 -7.03 12.54 -10.58
CA LEU A 12 -7.58 13.35 -9.48
C LEU A 12 -7.34 14.85 -9.70
N SER A 13 -6.15 15.27 -10.12
CA SER A 13 -5.82 16.68 -10.33
C SER A 13 -6.54 17.31 -11.54
N SER A 14 -6.90 16.51 -12.53
CA SER A 14 -7.68 16.95 -13.70
C SER A 14 -9.19 17.05 -13.44
N GLY A 15 -9.67 16.71 -12.23
CA GLY A 15 -11.08 16.73 -11.87
C GLY A 15 -11.90 15.64 -12.59
N GLN A 16 -11.25 14.64 -13.18
CA GLN A 16 -11.93 13.51 -13.80
C GLN A 16 -12.46 12.54 -12.73
N PHE A 17 -13.55 11.84 -13.05
CA PHE A 17 -14.08 10.81 -12.17
C PHE A 17 -13.11 9.62 -12.07
N ALA A 18 -12.52 9.44 -10.89
CA ALA A 18 -11.61 8.34 -10.62
C ALA A 18 -12.37 7.05 -10.30
N VAL A 19 -11.83 5.92 -10.77
CA VAL A 19 -12.37 4.57 -10.53
C VAL A 19 -11.22 3.73 -10.06
N THR A 20 -11.34 3.16 -8.88
CA THR A 20 -10.32 2.29 -8.28
C THR A 20 -10.93 0.96 -7.89
N ILE A 21 -10.08 -0.05 -7.77
CA ILE A 21 -10.45 -1.35 -7.20
C ILE A 21 -9.58 -1.64 -5.99
N GLU A 22 -9.98 -2.58 -5.15
CA GLU A 22 -9.21 -3.04 -4.01
C GLU A 22 -8.94 -4.54 -4.12
N TYR A 23 -7.66 -4.91 -3.93
CA TYR A 23 -7.23 -6.29 -3.82
C TYR A 23 -6.79 -6.60 -2.40
N ASN A 24 -7.31 -7.70 -1.89
CA ASN A 24 -6.80 -8.32 -0.67
C ASN A 24 -5.67 -9.29 -1.05
N PRO A 25 -4.44 -9.11 -0.52
CA PRO A 25 -3.38 -10.09 -0.73
C PRO A 25 -3.77 -11.50 -0.26
N PRO A 26 -3.19 -12.55 -0.86
CA PRO A 26 -3.50 -13.92 -0.49
C PRO A 26 -3.03 -14.25 0.93
N LYS A 27 -3.69 -15.23 1.55
CA LYS A 27 -3.15 -15.92 2.72
C LYS A 27 -2.18 -16.99 2.23
N GLY A 28 -0.89 -16.69 2.30
CA GLY A 28 0.17 -17.48 1.66
C GLY A 28 0.77 -16.78 0.44
N THR A 29 1.44 -17.54 -0.43
CA THR A 29 2.27 -16.98 -1.51
C THR A 29 1.64 -17.06 -2.90
N ASN A 30 0.54 -17.80 -3.08
CA ASN A 30 -0.11 -17.95 -4.39
C ASN A 30 -0.92 -16.69 -4.75
N ILE A 31 -0.33 -15.85 -5.59
CA ILE A 31 -0.90 -14.57 -6.06
C ILE A 31 -1.67 -14.70 -7.39
N SER A 32 -1.68 -15.87 -8.03
CA SER A 32 -2.14 -16.03 -9.43
C SER A 32 -3.54 -15.49 -9.67
N LYS A 33 -4.49 -15.75 -8.75
CA LYS A 33 -5.88 -15.25 -8.87
C LYS A 33 -5.98 -13.72 -8.89
N VAL A 34 -5.16 -13.04 -8.09
CA VAL A 34 -5.10 -11.57 -8.07
C VAL A 34 -4.53 -11.07 -9.39
N LEU A 35 -3.45 -11.68 -9.88
CA LEU A 35 -2.83 -11.26 -11.15
C LEU A 35 -3.71 -11.55 -12.37
N GLU A 36 -4.41 -12.69 -12.39
CA GLU A 36 -5.37 -13.05 -13.45
C GLU A 36 -6.49 -12.00 -13.54
N SER A 37 -7.13 -11.68 -12.41
CA SER A 37 -8.14 -10.61 -12.35
C SER A 37 -7.57 -9.24 -12.72
N ALA A 38 -6.37 -8.91 -12.24
CA ALA A 38 -5.75 -7.61 -12.48
C ALA A 38 -5.41 -7.39 -13.96
N LYS A 39 -5.02 -8.43 -14.71
CA LYS A 39 -4.71 -8.33 -16.14
C LYS A 39 -5.90 -7.81 -16.96
N GLU A 40 -7.13 -8.20 -16.62
CA GLU A 40 -8.33 -7.79 -17.34
C GLU A 40 -8.68 -6.31 -17.13
N LEU A 41 -8.18 -5.71 -16.05
CA LEU A 41 -8.50 -4.36 -15.60
C LEU A 41 -7.41 -3.33 -15.95
N VAL A 42 -6.30 -3.74 -16.55
CA VAL A 42 -5.23 -2.83 -17.01
C VAL A 42 -5.84 -1.81 -17.97
N GLY A 43 -5.62 -0.52 -17.69
CA GLY A 43 -6.16 0.58 -18.48
C GLY A 43 -7.67 0.84 -18.32
N ARG A 44 -8.38 0.06 -17.50
CA ARG A 44 -9.81 0.26 -17.19
C ARG A 44 -10.05 0.96 -15.85
N VAL A 45 -9.08 0.87 -14.94
CA VAL A 45 -9.12 1.51 -13.61
C VAL A 45 -7.98 2.51 -13.49
N HIS A 46 -8.20 3.53 -12.68
CA HIS A 46 -7.25 4.62 -12.46
C HIS A 46 -6.26 4.34 -11.32
N GLY A 47 -6.55 3.33 -10.48
CA GLY A 47 -5.65 2.87 -9.43
C GLY A 47 -6.10 1.56 -8.79
N VAL A 48 -5.17 0.85 -8.17
CA VAL A 48 -5.42 -0.43 -7.49
C VAL A 48 -4.97 -0.36 -6.03
N ASN A 49 -5.92 -0.36 -5.10
CA ASN A 49 -5.63 -0.40 -3.68
C ASN A 49 -5.20 -1.82 -3.30
N VAL A 50 -4.13 -1.93 -2.52
CA VAL A 50 -3.64 -3.20 -2.01
C VAL A 50 -3.64 -3.13 -0.50
N THR A 51 -4.48 -3.96 0.12
CA THR A 51 -4.64 -3.96 1.57
C THR A 51 -3.43 -4.52 2.29
N ASP A 52 -3.27 -4.12 3.55
CA ASP A 52 -2.17 -4.55 4.43
C ASP A 52 -2.75 -5.21 5.69
N ASN A 53 -2.83 -6.54 5.66
CA ASN A 53 -3.38 -7.37 6.73
C ASN A 53 -4.79 -6.92 7.17
N THR A 54 -5.75 -6.87 6.23
CA THR A 54 -7.15 -6.49 6.47
C THR A 54 -7.75 -7.24 7.66
N ALA A 55 -8.49 -6.51 8.52
CA ALA A 55 -9.11 -7.05 9.73
C ALA A 55 -8.12 -7.76 10.67
N ALA A 56 -6.86 -7.30 10.69
CA ALA A 56 -5.76 -7.90 11.45
C ALA A 56 -5.52 -9.40 11.15
N VAL A 57 -5.88 -9.85 9.94
CA VAL A 57 -5.61 -11.20 9.47
C VAL A 57 -4.32 -11.22 8.65
N VAL A 58 -3.40 -12.12 8.99
CA VAL A 58 -2.12 -12.23 8.28
C VAL A 58 -2.34 -12.59 6.81
N ARG A 59 -1.76 -11.77 5.93
CA ARG A 59 -1.72 -11.96 4.47
C ARG A 59 -0.32 -11.63 3.96
N ALA A 60 -0.07 -11.88 2.68
CA ALA A 60 1.13 -11.35 2.03
C ALA A 60 1.16 -9.82 2.17
N GLY A 61 2.34 -9.25 2.44
CA GLY A 61 2.49 -7.80 2.59
C GLY A 61 2.06 -7.02 1.35
N SER A 62 1.54 -5.80 1.55
CA SER A 62 1.03 -4.96 0.46
C SER A 62 2.12 -4.59 -0.55
N LEU A 63 3.33 -4.25 -0.10
CA LEU A 63 4.46 -3.80 -0.94
C LEU A 63 4.80 -4.76 -2.11
N PRO A 64 5.11 -6.05 -1.89
CA PRO A 64 5.43 -6.97 -3.00
C PRO A 64 4.26 -7.14 -3.97
N VAL A 65 3.01 -7.14 -3.48
CA VAL A 65 1.82 -7.22 -4.35
C VAL A 65 1.65 -5.96 -5.17
N CYS A 66 1.86 -4.77 -4.58
CA CYS A 66 1.92 -3.51 -5.33
C CYS A 66 2.96 -3.57 -6.43
N ARG A 67 4.17 -4.09 -6.16
CA ARG A 67 5.22 -4.19 -7.18
C ARG A 67 4.79 -5.07 -8.37
N LEU A 68 4.18 -6.22 -8.12
CA LEU A 68 3.69 -7.10 -9.18
C LEU A 68 2.58 -6.44 -10.00
N LEU A 69 1.66 -5.71 -9.35
CA LEU A 69 0.61 -4.97 -10.05
C LEU A 69 1.18 -3.78 -10.87
N TYR A 70 2.21 -3.12 -10.36
CA TYR A 70 2.95 -2.09 -11.10
C TYR A 70 3.58 -2.65 -12.37
N GLU A 71 4.21 -3.83 -12.30
CA GLU A 71 4.78 -4.52 -13.47
C GLU A 71 3.73 -4.91 -14.50
N LEU A 72 2.49 -5.17 -14.09
CA LEU A 72 1.35 -5.40 -14.98
C LEU A 72 0.80 -4.11 -15.62
N GLY A 73 1.26 -2.93 -15.22
CA GLY A 73 0.82 -1.65 -15.77
C GLY A 73 -0.31 -0.96 -15.00
N HIS A 74 -0.51 -1.31 -13.73
CA HIS A 74 -1.39 -0.56 -12.81
C HIS A 74 -0.62 0.52 -12.05
N ASP A 75 -1.33 1.53 -11.54
CA ASP A 75 -0.80 2.47 -10.54
C ASP A 75 -1.29 2.08 -9.13
N PRO A 76 -0.47 1.41 -8.31
CA PRO A 76 -0.92 0.87 -7.04
C PRO A 76 -1.01 1.94 -5.95
N VAL A 77 -1.97 1.74 -5.05
CA VAL A 77 -2.11 2.45 -3.77
C VAL A 77 -1.79 1.46 -2.65
N MET A 78 -0.60 1.61 -2.07
CA MET A 78 -0.12 0.74 -1.01
C MET A 78 -0.74 1.15 0.31
N GLN A 79 -1.53 0.26 0.92
CA GLN A 79 -1.93 0.47 2.30
C GLN A 79 -0.74 0.19 3.23
N LEU A 80 -0.56 1.05 4.22
CA LEU A 80 0.44 0.92 5.27
C LEU A 80 -0.27 1.03 6.63
N THR A 81 -0.34 -0.09 7.35
CA THR A 81 -1.05 -0.17 8.63
C THR A 81 -0.07 0.01 9.80
N CYS A 82 -0.42 0.90 10.74
CA CYS A 82 0.42 1.26 11.89
C CYS A 82 0.43 0.20 13.01
N ARG A 83 -0.66 -0.56 13.13
CA ARG A 83 -0.82 -1.66 14.10
C ARG A 83 0.38 -2.59 14.18
N ASP A 84 0.98 -2.92 13.04
CA ASP A 84 1.96 -4.02 12.91
C ASP A 84 3.42 -3.55 12.88
N ARG A 85 3.68 -2.23 12.82
CA ARG A 85 5.03 -1.68 12.51
C ARG A 85 5.41 -0.51 13.42
N ASN A 86 6.72 -0.34 13.62
CA ASN A 86 7.28 0.85 14.27
C ASN A 86 7.79 1.85 13.22
N ARG A 87 8.18 3.06 13.65
CA ARG A 87 8.65 4.14 12.78
C ARG A 87 9.87 3.77 11.93
N ILE A 88 10.73 2.86 12.39
CA ILE A 88 11.91 2.42 11.64
C ILE A 88 11.45 1.57 10.46
N ALA A 89 10.62 0.56 10.73
CA ALA A 89 10.07 -0.32 9.70
C ALA A 89 9.23 0.48 8.68
N MET A 90 8.38 1.40 9.15
CA MET A 90 7.55 2.23 8.25
C MET A 90 8.40 3.09 7.30
N GLN A 91 9.45 3.77 7.81
CA GLN A 91 10.33 4.56 6.95
C GLN A 91 11.05 3.70 5.92
N SER A 92 11.57 2.54 6.34
CA SER A 92 12.23 1.60 5.43
C SER A 92 11.28 1.08 4.34
N ASP A 93 10.04 0.72 4.72
CA ASP A 93 9.01 0.25 3.78
C ASP A 93 8.63 1.34 2.76
N LEU A 94 8.48 2.59 3.21
CA LEU A 94 8.17 3.74 2.35
C LEU A 94 9.30 4.07 1.36
N MET A 95 10.56 4.03 1.82
CA MET A 95 11.73 4.19 0.95
C MET A 95 11.79 3.05 -0.09
N GLY A 96 11.56 1.81 0.33
CA GLY A 96 11.47 0.66 -0.57
C GLY A 96 10.35 0.78 -1.59
N ALA A 97 9.16 1.23 -1.17
CA ALA A 97 8.03 1.52 -2.05
C ALA A 97 8.41 2.55 -3.12
N HIS A 98 9.11 3.63 -2.73
CA HIS A 98 9.59 4.63 -3.66
C HIS A 98 10.57 4.04 -4.69
N MET A 99 11.54 3.23 -4.26
CA MET A 99 12.49 2.56 -5.16
C MET A 99 11.78 1.63 -6.16
N LEU A 100 10.66 1.03 -5.77
CA LEU A 100 9.90 0.09 -6.60
C LEU A 100 8.88 0.74 -7.55
N GLY A 101 8.82 2.08 -7.59
CA GLY A 101 7.92 2.84 -8.47
C GLY A 101 6.53 3.12 -7.88
N ILE A 102 6.30 2.73 -6.62
CA ILE A 102 5.04 2.97 -5.91
C ILE A 102 5.02 4.40 -5.39
N ARG A 103 3.94 5.14 -5.71
CA ARG A 103 3.84 6.58 -5.42
C ARG A 103 2.59 6.97 -4.63
N ASN A 104 1.63 6.05 -4.49
CA ASN A 104 0.40 6.30 -3.74
C ASN A 104 0.41 5.46 -2.46
N ILE A 105 0.27 6.12 -1.31
CA ILE A 105 0.25 5.49 0.01
C ILE A 105 -1.07 5.82 0.69
N LEU A 106 -1.74 4.81 1.25
CA LEU A 106 -2.89 4.99 2.14
C LEU A 106 -2.47 4.64 3.57
N CYS A 107 -2.40 5.66 4.42
CA CYS A 107 -1.96 5.54 5.81
C CYS A 107 -3.12 5.12 6.71
N LEU A 108 -2.98 4.02 7.44
CA LEU A 108 -4.04 3.47 8.29
C LEU A 108 -3.53 3.21 9.70
N THR A 109 -4.28 3.62 10.72
CA THR A 109 -3.96 3.24 12.11
C THR A 109 -4.14 1.71 12.27
N GLY A 110 -5.27 1.18 11.81
CA GLY A 110 -5.58 -0.25 11.76
C GLY A 110 -6.34 -0.78 12.98
N ASP A 111 -7.15 -1.82 12.76
CA ASP A 111 -7.95 -2.48 13.80
C ASP A 111 -7.09 -3.22 14.82
N TYR A 112 -7.48 -3.24 16.10
CA TYR A 112 -6.69 -3.92 17.12
C TYR A 112 -6.45 -5.42 16.80
N PRO A 113 -5.26 -6.00 17.08
CA PRO A 113 -4.93 -7.38 16.69
C PRO A 113 -5.92 -8.45 17.15
N THR A 114 -6.62 -8.23 18.27
CA THR A 114 -7.62 -9.16 18.81
C THR A 114 -8.84 -9.39 17.90
N VAL A 115 -9.06 -8.51 16.93
CA VAL A 115 -10.10 -8.67 15.89
C VAL A 115 -9.72 -9.77 14.89
N GLY A 116 -8.42 -10.00 14.69
CA GLY A 116 -7.88 -10.90 13.68
C GLY A 116 -7.62 -12.32 14.18
N ASP A 117 -6.74 -13.02 13.47
CA ASP A 117 -6.42 -14.43 13.69
C ASP A 117 -5.18 -14.67 14.57
N HIS A 118 -4.46 -13.61 14.97
CA HIS A 118 -3.29 -13.66 15.87
C HIS A 118 -3.53 -12.76 17.08
N LYS A 119 -4.42 -13.20 17.97
CA LYS A 119 -4.93 -12.36 19.08
C LYS A 119 -3.87 -12.05 20.14
N GLU A 120 -2.84 -12.87 20.21
CA GLU A 120 -1.68 -12.76 21.09
C GLU A 120 -0.58 -11.84 20.53
N ALA A 121 -0.69 -11.41 19.27
CA ALA A 121 0.28 -10.51 18.67
C ALA A 121 0.30 -9.17 19.43
N LYS A 122 1.51 -8.66 19.68
CA LYS A 122 1.67 -7.37 20.36
C LYS A 122 1.27 -6.24 19.41
N PRO A 123 0.35 -5.35 19.81
CA PRO A 123 0.06 -4.16 19.04
C PRO A 123 1.28 -3.23 19.07
N VAL A 124 1.68 -2.69 17.92
CA VAL A 124 2.83 -1.78 17.83
C VAL A 124 2.38 -0.33 18.01
N TYR A 125 1.57 0.20 17.10
CA TYR A 125 1.02 1.58 17.13
C TYR A 125 2.05 2.64 17.57
N ASP A 126 3.30 2.53 17.10
CA ASP A 126 4.34 3.52 17.41
C ASP A 126 3.98 4.92 16.88
N LEU A 127 3.18 4.94 15.80
CA LEU A 127 2.56 6.12 15.20
C LEU A 127 1.10 5.82 14.86
N ASP A 128 0.26 6.85 14.76
CA ASP A 128 -1.05 6.78 14.13
C ASP A 128 -1.02 7.21 12.65
N SER A 129 -2.15 7.07 11.93
CA SER A 129 -2.22 7.43 10.50
C SER A 129 -1.87 8.89 10.21
N VAL A 130 -2.19 9.83 11.11
CA VAL A 130 -1.90 11.26 10.94
C VAL A 130 -0.40 11.50 11.09
N GLN A 131 0.23 10.88 12.08
CA GLN A 131 1.68 10.94 12.26
C GLN A 131 2.43 10.26 11.10
N VAL A 132 1.90 9.17 10.54
CA VAL A 132 2.47 8.55 9.33
C VAL A 132 2.33 9.47 8.12
N MET A 133 1.23 10.21 7.97
CA MET A 133 1.12 11.23 6.91
C MET A 133 2.19 12.32 7.06
N GLN A 134 2.48 12.76 8.29
CA GLN A 134 3.56 13.72 8.57
C GLN A 134 4.95 13.13 8.24
N LEU A 135 5.18 11.87 8.59
CA LEU A 135 6.39 11.13 8.24
C LEU A 135 6.56 11.05 6.71
N VAL A 136 5.52 10.66 5.96
CA VAL A 136 5.53 10.64 4.49
C VAL A 136 5.86 12.01 3.93
N GLN A 137 5.28 13.07 4.48
CA GLN A 137 5.58 14.44 4.08
C GLN A 137 7.04 14.84 4.36
N GLY A 138 7.63 14.38 5.47
CA GLY A 138 9.06 14.53 5.77
C GLY A 138 9.93 13.86 4.72
N LEU A 139 9.66 12.59 4.42
CA LEU A 139 10.41 11.82 3.42
C LEU A 139 10.32 12.45 2.03
N ASN A 140 9.14 12.94 1.63
CA ASN A 140 8.95 13.67 0.37
C ASN A 140 9.79 14.97 0.31
N ASN A 141 10.14 15.53 1.47
CA ASN A 141 11.02 16.69 1.61
C ASN A 141 12.49 16.29 1.87
N GLY A 142 12.86 15.03 1.64
CA GLY A 142 14.22 14.52 1.77
C GLY A 142 14.71 14.36 3.21
N ARG A 143 13.81 14.29 4.19
CA ARG A 143 14.14 14.19 5.62
C ARG A 143 13.45 13.00 6.26
N ASP A 144 14.21 12.21 7.00
CA ASP A 144 13.65 11.15 7.83
C ASP A 144 13.21 11.72 9.20
N MET A 145 12.75 10.88 10.11
CA MET A 145 12.33 11.33 11.44
C MET A 145 13.49 11.77 12.36
N ALA A 146 14.74 11.47 12.00
CA ALA A 146 15.94 11.85 12.76
C ALA A 146 16.55 13.18 12.27
N GLY A 147 16.25 13.61 11.05
CA GLY A 147 16.64 14.92 10.51
C GLY A 147 17.33 14.83 9.17
#